data_AF-A0A3D2VCZ7-F1
#
_entry.id   AF-A0A3D2VCZ7-F1
#
_cell.length_a   1.000
_cell.length_b   1.000
_cell.length_c   1.000
_cell.angle_alpha   90.00
_cell.angle_beta   90.00
_cell.angle_gamma   90.00
#
_symmetry.space_group_name_H-M   'P 1'
#
loop_
_entity.id
_entity.type
_entity.pdbx_description
1 polymer ?
#
loop_
_entity_poly.entity_id
_entity_poly.type
_entity_poly.pdbx_seq_one_letter_code
_entity_poly.pdbx_strand_id
1 'polypeptide(L)'
;LGVLIGAVTFTGSVAAFGKLQGILSSRPLTLPGRHLINLVIGLVCIWLGVLFVGAESPTVGMWPLLIMTGLAFIFGLHMVLAIGGADMPVVISMLNSYSGW
;
A
#
# COMPACT_ATOMS: atom_id res chain seq x y z
N LEU A 1 4.81 -2.42 -12.10
CA LEU A 1 4.50 -1.13 -11.44
C LEU A 1 3.00 -0.95 -11.20
N GLY A 2 2.14 -1.07 -12.23
CA GLY A 2 0.69 -0.95 -12.08
C GLY A 2 0.07 -1.81 -10.96
N VAL A 3 0.50 -3.07 -10.82
CA VAL A 3 0.04 -3.95 -9.71
C VAL A 3 0.36 -3.39 -8.33
N LEU A 4 1.57 -2.84 -8.13
CA LEU A 4 1.99 -2.25 -6.85
C LEU A 4 1.16 -1.00 -6.54
N ILE A 5 1.07 -0.06 -7.50
CA ILE A 5 0.33 1.20 -7.35
C ILE A 5 -1.16 0.91 -7.13
N GLY A 6 -1.75 0.03 -7.94
CA GLY A 6 -3.14 -0.37 -7.84
C GLY A 6 -3.47 -1.04 -6.50
N ALA A 7 -2.62 -1.95 -6.01
CA ALA A 7 -2.85 -2.63 -4.73
C ALA A 7 -2.78 -1.66 -3.52
N VAL A 8 -1.79 -0.77 -3.51
CA VAL A 8 -1.66 0.29 -2.49
C VAL A 8 -2.89 1.21 -2.54
N THR A 9 -3.31 1.60 -3.74
CA THR A 9 -4.42 2.52 -3.94
C THR A 9 -5.75 1.91 -3.51
N PHE A 10 -5.99 0.65 -3.88
CA PHE A 10 -7.18 -0.09 -3.50
C PHE A 10 -7.33 -0.20 -1.98
N THR A 11 -6.31 -0.71 -1.29
CA THR A 11 -6.37 -0.88 0.17
C THR A 11 -6.37 0.44 0.93
N GLY A 12 -5.62 1.43 0.45
CA GLY A 12 -5.66 2.78 1.00
C GLY A 12 -7.06 3.39 0.91
N SER A 13 -7.74 3.22 -0.22
CA SER A 13 -9.09 3.75 -0.45
C SER A 13 -10.13 3.06 0.43
N VAL A 14 -10.04 1.73 0.58
CA VAL A 14 -10.90 0.96 1.48
C VAL A 14 -10.71 1.41 2.94
N ALA A 15 -9.47 1.65 3.37
CA ALA A 15 -9.17 2.14 4.71
C ALA A 15 -9.67 3.57 4.95
N ALA A 16 -9.50 4.47 3.98
CA ALA A 16 -10.01 5.84 4.04
C ALA A 16 -11.54 5.86 4.12
N PHE A 17 -12.22 5.04 3.30
CA PHE A 17 -13.66 4.83 3.37
C PHE A 17 -14.10 4.36 4.76
N GLY A 18 -13.44 3.33 5.29
CA GLY A 18 -13.76 2.80 6.62
C GLY A 18 -13.63 3.84 7.73
N LYS A 19 -12.64 4.73 7.65
CA LYS A 19 -12.45 5.84 8.62
C LYS A 19 -13.50 6.92 8.51
N LEU A 20 -13.90 7.29 7.29
CA LEU A 20 -14.93 8.32 7.05
C LEU A 20 -16.32 7.83 7.41
N GLN A 21 -16.62 6.54 7.19
CA GLN A 21 -17.88 5.93 7.60
C GLN A 21 -17.94 5.57 9.09
N GLY A 22 -16.87 5.79 9.85
CA GLY A 22 -16.81 5.44 11.27
C GLY A 22 -16.76 3.93 11.57
N ILE A 23 -16.55 3.09 10.55
CA ILE A 23 -16.31 1.64 10.69
C ILE A 23 -14.93 1.40 11.32
N LEU A 24 -13.95 2.23 10.95
CA LEU A 24 -12.60 2.25 11.50
C LEU A 24 -12.41 3.50 12.36
N SER A 25 -11.59 3.40 13.40
CA SER A 25 -11.27 4.55 14.25
C SER A 25 -10.61 5.66 13.44
N SER A 26 -11.14 6.89 13.56
CA SER A 26 -10.56 8.08 12.93
C SER A 26 -9.25 8.54 13.60
N ARG A 27 -8.85 7.93 14.73
CA ARG A 27 -7.59 8.22 15.40
C ARG A 27 -6.42 7.65 14.60
N PRO A 28 -5.30 8.39 14.46
CA PRO A 28 -4.11 7.87 13.80
C PRO A 28 -3.55 6.67 14.56
N LEU A 29 -3.36 5.54 13.87
CA LEU A 29 -2.67 4.39 14.43
C LEU A 29 -1.17 4.67 14.44
N THR A 30 -0.60 4.87 15.63
CA THR A 30 0.83 5.20 15.79
C THR A 30 1.59 3.98 16.29
N LEU A 31 2.09 3.17 15.35
CA LEU A 31 2.99 2.06 15.67
C LEU A 31 4.42 2.59 15.91
N PRO A 32 5.16 2.02 16.89
CA PRO A 32 6.57 2.36 17.09
C PRO A 32 7.37 2.03 15.82
N GLY A 33 8.13 2.99 15.31
CA GLY A 33 8.95 2.79 14.10
C GLY A 33 8.17 2.78 12.78
N ARG A 34 6.96 3.35 12.69
CA ARG A 34 6.13 3.38 11.46
C ARG A 34 6.88 3.75 10.18
N HIS A 35 7.81 4.70 10.26
CA HIS A 35 8.59 5.17 9.10
C HIS A 35 9.57 4.09 8.64
N LEU A 36 10.21 3.39 9.58
CA LEU A 36 11.09 2.27 9.28
C LEU A 36 10.31 1.10 8.68
N ILE A 37 9.13 0.77 9.23
CA ILE A 37 8.26 -0.29 8.71
C ILE A 37 7.87 0.02 7.26
N ASN A 38 7.39 1.24 7.00
CA ASN A 38 7.03 1.67 5.64
C ASN A 38 8.21 1.63 4.67
N LEU A 39 9.38 2.09 5.12
CA LEU A 39 10.60 2.07 4.32
C LEU A 39 11.00 0.64 3.95
N VAL A 40 11.01 -0.26 4.93
CA VAL A 40 11.37 -1.67 4.72
C VAL A 40 10.38 -2.33 3.75
N ILE A 41 9.07 -2.15 3.94
CA ILE A 41 8.08 -2.72 3.02
C ILE A 41 8.28 -2.17 1.60
N GLY A 42 8.49 -0.86 1.44
CA GLY A 42 8.76 -0.24 0.14
C GLY A 42 10.01 -0.81 -0.54
N LEU A 43 11.11 -0.98 0.20
CA LEU A 43 12.36 -1.56 -0.32
C LEU A 43 12.18 -3.04 -0.72
N VAL A 44 11.44 -3.82 0.09
CA VAL A 44 11.13 -5.21 -0.24
C VAL A 44 10.27 -5.31 -1.51
N CYS A 45 9.29 -4.42 -1.69
CA CYS A 45 8.49 -4.36 -2.91
C CYS A 45 9.35 -4.05 -4.15
N ILE A 46 10.31 -3.13 -4.04
CA ILE A 46 11.25 -2.83 -5.13
C ILE A 46 12.12 -4.05 -5.45
N TRP A 47 12.67 -4.70 -4.43
CA TRP A 47 13.50 -5.89 -4.59
C TRP A 47 12.73 -7.05 -5.25
N LEU A 48 11.50 -7.31 -4.82
CA LEU A 48 10.63 -8.31 -5.46
C LEU A 48 10.28 -7.94 -6.91
N GLY A 49 10.11 -6.64 -7.20
CA GLY A 49 9.93 -6.14 -8.56
C GLY A 49 11.14 -6.43 -9.45
N VAL A 50 12.37 -6.28 -8.92
CA VAL A 50 13.60 -6.64 -9.65
C VAL A 50 13.66 -8.14 -9.90
N LEU A 51 13.32 -8.97 -8.90
CA LEU A 51 13.26 -10.43 -9.07
C LEU A 51 12.22 -10.85 -10.11
N PHE A 52 11.08 -10.19 -10.16
CA PHE A 52 10.04 -10.44 -11.17
C PHE A 52 10.56 -10.15 -12.59
N VAL A 53 11.22 -9.00 -12.79
CA VAL A 53 11.76 -8.59 -14.10
C VAL A 53 12.91 -9.51 -14.54
N GLY A 54 13.73 -9.98 -13.59
CA GLY A 54 14.84 -10.90 -13.87
C GLY A 54 14.47 -12.38 -13.94
N ALA A 55 13.19 -12.74 -13.85
CA ALA A 55 12.78 -14.14 -13.80
C ALA A 55 12.95 -14.85 -15.16
N GLU A 56 13.56 -16.04 -15.13
CA GLU A 56 13.81 -16.86 -16.33
C GLU A 56 12.54 -17.47 -16.94
N SER A 57 11.47 -17.58 -16.15
CA SER A 57 10.18 -18.11 -16.61
C SER A 57 8.99 -17.41 -15.93
N PRO A 58 7.81 -17.38 -16.59
CA PRO A 58 6.60 -16.78 -16.01
C PRO A 58 6.17 -17.43 -14.68
N THR A 59 6.38 -18.74 -14.53
CA THR A 59 6.05 -19.46 -13.29
C THR A 59 6.94 -19.04 -12.13
N VAL A 60 8.23 -18.81 -12.37
CA VAL A 60 9.15 -18.29 -11.34
C VAL A 60 8.82 -16.85 -11.00
N GLY A 61 8.52 -15.99 -11.99
CA GLY A 61 8.14 -14.59 -11.78
C GLY A 61 6.81 -14.40 -11.05
N MET A 62 5.87 -15.34 -11.19
CA MET A 62 4.56 -15.26 -10.53
C MET A 62 4.66 -15.17 -9.00
N TRP A 63 5.59 -15.90 -8.38
CA TRP A 63 5.76 -15.91 -6.93
C TRP A 63 6.19 -14.55 -6.35
N PRO A 64 7.28 -13.90 -6.83
CA PRO A 64 7.63 -12.54 -6.43
C PRO A 64 6.49 -11.54 -6.64
N LEU A 65 5.74 -11.65 -7.74
CA LEU A 65 4.62 -10.76 -8.04
C LEU A 65 3.48 -10.89 -7.01
N LEU A 66 3.10 -12.13 -6.67
CA LEU A 66 2.05 -12.39 -5.68
C LEU A 66 2.46 -11.94 -4.28
N ILE A 67 3.70 -12.22 -3.87
CA ILE A 67 4.24 -11.79 -2.57
C ILE A 67 4.28 -10.25 -2.50
N MET A 68 4.76 -9.59 -3.56
CA MET A 68 4.78 -8.14 -3.67
C MET A 68 3.37 -7.55 -3.59
N THR A 69 2.38 -8.18 -4.24
CA THR A 69 0.99 -7.73 -4.21
C THR A 69 0.41 -7.82 -2.79
N GLY A 70 0.67 -8.93 -2.08
CA GLY A 70 0.27 -9.06 -0.68
C GLY A 70 0.90 -8.00 0.23
N LEU A 71 2.20 -7.73 0.04
CA LEU A 71 2.89 -6.66 0.78
C LEU A 71 2.36 -5.26 0.42
N ALA A 72 2.04 -5.02 -0.84
CA ALA A 72 1.46 -3.76 -1.31
C ALA A 72 0.11 -3.46 -0.66
N PHE A 73 -0.72 -4.49 -0.45
CA PHE A 73 -1.97 -4.37 0.29
C PHE A 73 -1.75 -3.97 1.75
N ILE A 74 -0.80 -4.63 2.43
CA ILE A 74 -0.44 -4.28 3.81
C ILE A 74 0.12 -2.86 3.86
N PHE A 75 0.93 -2.48 2.88
CA PHE A 75 1.54 -1.16 2.79
C PHE A 75 0.50 -0.05 2.65
N GLY A 76 -0.44 -0.18 1.70
CA GLY A 76 -1.51 0.80 1.50
C GLY A 76 -2.39 0.95 2.72
N LEU A 77 -2.78 -0.16 3.35
CA LEU A 77 -3.55 -0.15 4.60
C LEU A 77 -2.78 0.54 5.73
N HIS A 78 -1.54 0.14 5.99
CA HIS A 78 -0.73 0.68 7.09
C HIS A 78 -0.47 2.19 6.92
N MET A 79 -0.22 2.65 5.69
CA MET A 79 -0.04 4.08 5.40
C MET A 79 -1.27 4.90 5.76
N VAL A 80 -2.48 4.49 5.34
CA VAL A 80 -3.71 5.24 5.59
C VAL A 80 -4.16 5.12 7.06
N LEU A 81 -3.92 3.99 7.71
CA LEU A 81 -4.22 3.82 9.14
C LEU A 81 -3.40 4.79 10.02
N ALA A 82 -2.18 5.15 9.60
CA ALA A 82 -1.34 6.09 10.33
C ALA A 82 -1.76 7.58 10.22
N ILE A 83 -2.74 7.91 9.38
CA ILE A 83 -3.20 9.28 9.13
C ILE A 83 -4.50 9.57 9.90
N GLY A 84 -4.67 10.77 10.42
CA GLY A 84 -5.89 11.16 11.15
C GLY A 84 -7.10 11.33 10.23
N GLY A 85 -8.31 11.13 10.77
CA GLY A 85 -9.56 11.32 10.03
C GLY A 85 -9.73 12.72 9.42
N ALA A 86 -9.21 13.76 10.09
CA ALA A 86 -9.29 15.14 9.63
C ALA A 86 -8.51 15.36 8.31
N ASP A 87 -7.41 14.64 8.11
CA ASP A 87 -6.54 14.77 6.92
C ASP A 87 -6.97 13.84 5.76
N MET A 88 -8.03 13.04 5.95
CA MET A 88 -8.50 12.06 4.95
C MET A 88 -8.84 12.65 3.58
N PRO A 89 -9.42 13.86 3.43
CA PRO A 89 -9.66 14.44 2.10
C PRO A 89 -8.39 14.57 1.25
N VAL A 90 -7.25 14.86 1.87
CA VAL A 90 -5.94 14.94 1.18
C VAL A 90 -5.44 13.56 0.78
N VAL A 91 -5.64 12.55 1.64
CA VAL A 91 -5.29 11.16 1.31
C VAL A 91 -6.09 10.67 0.12
N ILE A 92 -7.38 10.98 0.06
CA ILE A 92 -8.25 10.55 -1.05
C ILE A 92 -7.81 11.19 -2.38
N SER A 93 -7.43 12.47 -2.39
CA SER A 93 -6.95 13.12 -3.62
C SER A 93 -5.63 12.54 -4.10
N MET A 94 -4.72 12.20 -3.17
CA MET A 94 -3.46 11.49 -3.48
C MET A 94 -3.73 10.10 -4.08
N LEU A 95 -4.60 9.31 -3.44
CA LEU A 95 -4.97 7.97 -3.92
C LEU A 95 -5.66 8.04 -5.29
N ASN A 96 -6.49 9.07 -5.52
CA ASN A 96 -7.11 9.31 -6.82
C ASN A 96 -6.07 9.61 -7.92
N SER A 97 -5.01 10.37 -7.60
CA SER A 97 -3.90 10.54 -8.53
C SER A 97 -3.22 9.21 -8.84
N TYR A 98 -2.98 8.37 -7.82
CA TYR A 98 -2.37 7.05 -8.01
C TYR A 98 -3.21 6.08 -8.82
N SER A 99 -4.54 6.13 -8.73
CA SER A 99 -5.41 5.31 -9.60
C SER A 99 -5.42 5.76 -11.07
N GLY A 100 -4.97 6.99 -11.36
CA GLY A 100 -4.91 7.52 -12.72
C GLY A 100 -3.61 7.17 -13.48
N TRP A 101 -2.58 6.69 -12.78
CA TRP A 101 -1.31 6.23 -13.33
C TRP A 101 -1.30 4.73 -13.62
#